data_AF-A0A131ZB70-F1
#
_entry.id   AF-A0A131ZB70-F1
#
_cell.length_a   1.000
_cell.length_b   1.000
_cell.length_c   1.000
_cell.angle_alpha   90.00
_cell.angle_beta   90.00
_cell.angle_gamma   90.00
#
_symmetry.space_group_name_H-M   'P 1'
#
loop_
_entity.id
_entity.type
_entity.pdbx_description
1 polymer ?
#
loop_
_entity_poly.entity_id
_entity_poly.type
_entity_poly.pdbx_seq_one_letter_code
_entity_poly.pdbx_strand_id
1 'polypeptide(L)'
;EKFKQEDDIQRERVAARNNLESYVYGVKQAAEEAGDKLSSSEKDSVLSKCRETISWIDGNSLAEKEEYEHRLKELQQACMPIMSKLHQPQGPKHGQHTAQHSGPT
;
A
#
# COMPACT_ATOMS: atom_id res chain seq x y z
N GLU A 1 4.99 -0.78 38.11
CA GLU A 1 4.20 0.16 37.30
C GLU A 1 5.02 0.81 36.18
N LYS A 2 6.21 1.39 36.44
CA LYS A 2 7.12 1.89 35.39
C LYS A 2 7.44 0.85 34.28
N PHE A 3 7.80 -0.37 34.67
CA PHE A 3 8.09 -1.45 33.71
C PHE A 3 6.91 -1.79 32.78
N LYS A 4 5.66 -1.56 33.21
CA LYS A 4 4.48 -1.86 32.40
C LYS A 4 4.24 -0.77 31.35
N GLN A 5 4.45 0.50 31.68
CA GLN A 5 4.33 1.61 30.72
C GLN A 5 5.44 1.55 29.67
N GLU A 6 6.68 1.26 30.08
CA GLU A 6 7.79 1.13 29.13
C GLU A 6 7.58 -0.05 28.16
N ASP A 7 7.07 -1.20 28.63
CA ASP A 7 6.72 -2.33 27.77
C ASP A 7 5.60 -1.99 26.77
N ASP A 8 4.59 -1.24 27.21
CA ASP A 8 3.47 -0.81 26.37
C ASP A 8 3.93 0.15 25.27
N ILE A 9 4.73 1.16 25.62
CA ILE A 9 5.30 2.13 24.66
C ILE A 9 6.14 1.41 23.60
N GLN A 10 6.99 0.46 24.01
CA GLN A 10 7.80 -0.32 23.07
C GLN A 10 6.93 -1.16 22.14
N ARG A 11 5.89 -1.80 22.68
CA ARG A 11 4.94 -2.61 21.90
C ARG A 11 4.16 -1.77 20.90
N GLU A 12 3.64 -0.62 21.33
CA GLU A 12 2.91 0.30 20.47
C GLU A 12 3.79 0.84 19.34
N ARG A 13 5.05 1.19 19.64
CA ARG A 13 6.04 1.61 18.64
C ARG A 13 6.27 0.52 17.60
N VAL A 14 6.52 -0.72 18.05
CA VAL A 14 6.71 -1.86 17.15
C VAL A 14 5.46 -2.12 16.31
N ALA A 15 4.27 -2.01 16.89
CA ALA A 15 3.01 -2.16 16.17
C ALA A 15 2.84 -1.07 15.09
N ALA A 16 3.13 0.20 15.41
CA ALA A 16 3.06 1.30 14.46
C ALA A 16 4.06 1.13 13.30
N ARG A 17 5.30 0.71 13.60
CA ARG A 17 6.30 0.38 12.57
C ARG A 17 5.83 -0.75 11.67
N ASN A 18 5.38 -1.86 12.24
CA ASN A 18 4.91 -3.02 11.47
C ASN A 18 3.70 -2.67 10.60
N ASN A 19 2.81 -1.79 11.08
CA ASN A 19 1.67 -1.30 10.32
C ASN A 19 2.12 -0.46 9.11
N LEU A 20 3.08 0.46 9.32
CA LEU A 20 3.67 1.25 8.24
C LEU A 20 4.36 0.35 7.21
N GLU A 21 5.23 -0.56 7.65
CA GLU A 21 5.91 -1.52 6.77
C GLU A 21 4.91 -2.33 5.94
N SER A 22 3.92 -2.93 6.60
CA SER A 22 2.88 -3.74 5.94
C SER A 22 2.12 -2.93 4.89
N TYR A 23 1.74 -1.69 5.21
CA TYR A 23 1.04 -0.82 4.28
C TYR A 23 1.92 -0.46 3.08
N VAL A 24 3.20 -0.11 3.30
CA VAL A 24 4.13 0.24 2.22
C VAL A 24 4.32 -0.94 1.26
N TYR A 25 4.53 -2.15 1.79
CA TYR A 25 4.66 -3.35 0.95
C TYR A 25 3.38 -3.66 0.18
N GLY A 26 2.21 -3.52 0.81
CA GLY A 26 0.92 -3.70 0.16
C GLY A 26 0.69 -2.72 -0.98
N VAL A 27 0.99 -1.43 -0.77
CA VAL A 27 0.90 -0.39 -1.81
C VAL A 27 1.88 -0.65 -2.94
N LYS A 28 3.13 -1.01 -2.61
CA LYS A 28 4.16 -1.35 -3.61
C LYS A 28 3.66 -2.47 -4.52
N GLN A 29 3.18 -3.58 -3.94
CA GLN A 29 2.62 -4.68 -4.70
C GLN A 29 1.42 -4.24 -5.54
N ALA A 30 0.48 -3.49 -4.97
CA ALA A 30 -0.70 -3.00 -5.68
C ALA A 30 -0.33 -2.11 -6.89
N ALA A 31 0.71 -1.28 -6.77
CA ALA A 31 1.23 -0.46 -7.86
C ALA A 31 1.96 -1.32 -8.91
N GLU A 32 2.66 -2.39 -8.49
CA GLU A 32 3.29 -3.36 -9.40
C GLU A 32 2.25 -4.12 -10.21
N GLU A 33 1.18 -4.59 -9.57
CA GLU A 33 0.07 -5.36 -10.17
C GLU A 33 -0.99 -4.49 -10.86
N ALA A 34 -0.85 -3.16 -10.81
CA ALA A 34 -1.79 -2.23 -11.43
C ALA A 34 -1.95 -2.41 -12.95
N GLY A 35 -0.94 -2.97 -13.62
CA GLY A 35 -0.89 -3.05 -15.08
C GLY A 35 -1.11 -1.68 -15.72
N ASP A 36 -2.02 -1.62 -16.71
CA ASP A 36 -2.40 -0.37 -17.39
C ASP A 36 -3.42 0.49 -16.62
N LYS A 37 -3.83 0.11 -15.40
CA LYS A 37 -4.73 0.94 -14.58
C LYS A 37 -4.05 2.23 -14.08
N LEU A 38 -2.74 2.20 -13.93
CA LEU A 38 -1.93 3.35 -13.52
C LEU A 38 -0.98 3.71 -14.65
N SER A 39 -0.82 5.02 -14.88
CA SER A 39 0.21 5.48 -15.80
C SER A 39 1.61 5.21 -15.24
N SER A 40 2.61 5.09 -16.12
CA SER A 40 4.00 4.84 -15.69
C SER A 40 4.50 5.88 -14.70
N SER A 41 4.08 7.13 -14.84
CA SER A 41 4.44 8.22 -13.92
C SER A 41 3.80 8.06 -12.54
N GLU A 42 2.53 7.65 -12.46
CA GLU A 42 1.87 7.37 -11.18
C GLU A 42 2.48 6.18 -10.46
N LYS A 43 2.77 5.11 -11.22
CA LYS A 43 3.43 3.93 -10.71
C LYS A 43 4.81 4.27 -10.17
N ASP A 44 5.63 4.98 -10.93
CA ASP A 44 6.97 5.38 -10.49
C ASP A 44 6.91 6.30 -9.26
N SER A 45 6.00 7.27 -9.24
CA SER A 45 5.82 8.17 -8.09
C SER A 45 5.47 7.41 -6.80
N VAL A 46 4.58 6.41 -6.86
CA VAL A 46 4.24 5.59 -5.68
C VAL A 46 5.36 4.67 -5.27
N LEU A 47 5.97 3.98 -6.23
CA LEU A 47 7.09 3.09 -5.94
C LEU A 47 8.26 3.86 -5.33
N SER A 48 8.54 5.06 -5.81
CA SER A 48 9.53 5.98 -5.24
C SER A 48 9.18 6.35 -3.80
N LYS A 49 7.93 6.75 -3.53
CA LYS A 49 7.48 7.08 -2.17
C LYS A 49 7.53 5.88 -1.22
N CYS A 50 7.20 4.69 -1.70
CA CYS A 50 7.33 3.45 -0.95
C CYS A 50 8.80 3.15 -0.59
N ARG A 51 9.71 3.27 -1.56
CA ARG A 51 11.16 3.08 -1.34
C ARG A 51 11.73 4.09 -0.34
N GLU A 52 11.37 5.37 -0.49
CA GLU A 52 11.74 6.42 0.46
C GLU A 52 11.27 6.09 1.87
N THR A 53 10.02 5.62 2.00
CA THR A 53 9.45 5.25 3.30
C THR A 53 10.14 4.04 3.91
N ILE A 54 10.44 2.99 3.13
CA ILE A 54 11.22 1.83 3.60
C ILE A 54 12.61 2.26 4.08
N SER A 55 13.32 3.08 3.31
CA SER A 55 14.64 3.59 3.70
C SER A 55 14.56 4.43 4.97
N TRP A 56 13.47 5.19 5.15
CA TRP A 56 13.25 5.95 6.36
C TRP A 56 13.00 5.03 7.56
N ILE A 57 12.19 3.99 7.44
CA ILE A 57 11.93 3.01 8.51
C ILE A 57 13.22 2.33 8.96
N ASP A 58 14.05 1.89 8.01
CA ASP A 58 15.32 1.21 8.29
C ASP A 58 16.30 2.14 9.03
N GLY A 59 16.41 3.40 8.57
CA GLY A 59 17.26 4.41 9.20
C GLY A 59 16.70 5.00 10.51
N ASN A 60 15.38 4.88 10.74
CA ASN A 60 14.69 5.43 11.91
C ASN A 60 13.99 4.32 12.71
N SER A 61 14.69 3.21 12.94
CA SER A 61 14.18 2.06 13.70
C SER A 61 13.84 2.36 15.17
N LEU A 62 14.27 3.52 15.68
CA LEU A 62 14.00 4.01 17.03
C LEU A 62 12.98 5.16 17.08
N ALA A 63 12.39 5.56 15.95
CA ALA A 63 11.40 6.64 15.87
C ALA A 63 10.21 6.41 16.80
N GLU A 64 9.56 7.48 17.23
CA GLU A 64 8.40 7.39 18.10
C GLU A 64 7.16 6.87 17.34
N LYS A 65 6.19 6.35 18.08
CA LYS A 65 4.91 5.87 17.53
C LYS A 65 4.28 6.92 16.61
N GLU A 66 4.24 8.17 17.09
CA GLU A 66 3.63 9.30 16.38
C GLU A 66 4.30 9.59 15.03
N GLU A 67 5.61 9.40 14.93
CA GLU A 67 6.35 9.57 13.68
C GLU A 67 5.98 8.50 12.66
N TYR A 68 5.89 7.23 13.09
CA TYR A 68 5.41 6.14 12.24
C TYR A 68 3.97 6.38 11.77
N GLU A 69 3.08 6.81 12.67
CA GLU A 69 1.68 7.12 12.34
C GLU A 69 1.55 8.33 11.40
N HIS A 70 2.37 9.36 11.59
CA HIS A 70 2.40 10.51 10.68
C HIS A 70 2.84 10.07 9.28
N ARG A 71 3.93 9.31 9.18
CA ARG A 71 4.44 8.83 7.90
C ARG A 71 3.45 7.90 7.19
N LEU A 72 2.74 7.08 7.96
CA LEU A 72 1.64 6.26 7.44
C LEU A 72 0.55 7.12 6.82
N LYS A 73 0.10 8.18 7.51
CA LYS A 73 -0.93 9.09 6.98
C LYS A 73 -0.46 9.79 5.71
N GLU A 74 0.78 10.27 5.67
CA GLU A 74 1.34 10.89 4.47
C GLU A 74 1.34 9.93 3.27
N LEU A 75 1.78 8.69 3.49
CA LEU A 75 1.76 7.67 2.44
C LEU A 75 0.33 7.30 2.03
N GLN A 76 -0.59 7.18 2.98
CA GLN A 76 -2.01 6.94 2.69
C GLN A 76 -2.60 8.06 1.83
N GLN A 77 -2.35 9.32 2.16
CA GLN A 77 -2.85 10.46 1.39
C GLN A 77 -2.27 10.48 -0.04
N ALA A 78 -0.98 10.18 -0.20
CA ALA A 78 -0.35 10.09 -1.51
C ALA A 78 -0.93 8.93 -2.35
N CYS A 79 -1.28 7.81 -1.71
CA CYS A 79 -1.75 6.60 -2.39
C CYS A 79 -3.28 6.51 -2.50
N MET A 80 -4.05 7.30 -1.76
CA MET A 80 -5.51 7.37 -1.84
C MET A 80 -6.05 7.50 -3.28
N PRO A 81 -5.56 8.44 -4.12
CA PRO A 81 -6.07 8.57 -5.50
C PRO A 81 -5.78 7.32 -6.34
N ILE A 82 -4.70 6.61 -6.04
CA ILE A 82 -4.24 5.44 -6.77
C ILE A 82 -5.02 4.20 -6.35
N MET A 83 -5.24 4.02 -5.04
CA MET A 83 -6.10 2.97 -4.51
C MET A 83 -7.54 3.12 -5.01
N SER A 84 -8.03 4.36 -5.16
CA SER A 84 -9.35 4.62 -5.76
C SER A 84 -9.41 4.17 -7.22
N LYS A 85 -8.38 4.46 -8.03
CA LYS A 85 -8.28 3.98 -9.41
C LYS A 85 -8.15 2.45 -9.53
N LEU A 86 -7.46 1.81 -8.59
CA LEU A 86 -7.30 0.35 -8.55
C LEU A 86 -8.61 -0.38 -8.23
N HIS A 87 -9.36 0.13 -7.25
CA HIS A 87 -10.64 -0.43 -6.78
C HIS A 87 -11.83 -0.05 -7.65
N GLN A 88 -11.71 0.97 -8.51
CA GLN A 88 -12.73 1.21 -9.52
C GLN A 88 -12.86 -0.10 -10.32
N PRO A 89 -14.05 -0.75 -10.28
CA PRO A 89 -14.26 -1.95 -11.08
C PRO A 89 -13.92 -1.53 -12.50
N GLN A 90 -13.02 -2.27 -13.14
CA GLN A 90 -12.94 -2.18 -14.59
C GLN A 90 -14.34 -2.59 -15.05
N GLY A 91 -15.18 -1.59 -15.36
CA GLY A 91 -16.46 -1.82 -16.01
C GLY A 91 -16.20 -2.79 -17.16
N PRO A 92 -17.08 -3.79 -17.34
CA PRO A 92 -16.75 -5.06 -17.98
C PRO A 92 -15.91 -4.79 -19.22
N LYS A 93 -14.60 -5.09 -19.13
CA LYS A 93 -13.75 -5.16 -20.31
C LYS A 93 -14.36 -6.26 -21.15
N HIS A 94 -15.13 -5.80 -22.14
CA HIS A 94 -15.81 -6.52 -23.18
C HIS A 94 -15.13 -7.87 -23.40
N GLY A 95 -15.71 -8.90 -22.78
CA GLY A 95 -15.45 -10.27 -23.15
C GLY A 95 -15.97 -10.41 -24.56
N GLN A 96 -15.12 -10.11 -25.54
CA GLN A 96 -15.25 -10.65 -26.87
C GLN A 96 -14.97 -12.16 -26.74
N HIS A 97 -15.96 -12.88 -26.20
CA HIS A 97 -16.12 -14.30 -26.40
C HIS A 97 -16.54 -14.44 -27.87
N THR A 98 -15.56 -14.43 -28.76
CA THR A 98 -15.75 -14.95 -30.11
C THR A 98 -16.23 -16.39 -29.97
N ALA A 99 -17.42 -16.65 -30.52
CA ALA A 99 -17.90 -17.90 -31.13
C ALA A 99 -17.15 -19.19 -30.70
N GLN A 100 -17.80 -20.28 -30.31
CA GLN A 100 -18.82 -20.98 -31.07
C GLN A 100 -19.04 -22.29 -30.30
N HIS A 101 -20.24 -22.60 -29.84
CA HIS A 101 -20.63 -24.00 -29.71
C HIS A 101 -22.13 -24.13 -29.83
N SER A 102 -22.56 -24.12 -31.09
CA SER A 102 -23.79 -24.74 -31.52
C SER A 102 -23.75 -26.22 -31.14
N GLY A 103 -24.77 -26.69 -30.43
CA GLY A 103 -25.03 -28.11 -30.24
C GLY A 103 -26.53 -28.28 -30.00
N PRO A 104 -27.30 -28.83 -30.96
CA PRO A 104 -28.73 -29.06 -30.82
C PRO A 104 -29.00 -30.45 -30.23
N THR A 105 -30.24 -30.60 -29.75
CA THR A 105 -30.96 -31.81 -29.29
C THR A 105 -31.07 -31.97 -27.78
#